data_AF-A0A4R1F520-F1
#
_entry.id   AF-A0A4R1F520-F1
#
_cell.length_a   1.000
_cell.length_b   1.000
_cell.length_c   1.000
_cell.angle_alpha   90.00
_cell.angle_beta   90.00
_cell.angle_gamma   90.00
#
_symmetry.space_group_name_H-M   'P 1'
#
loop_
_entity.id
_entity.type
_entity.pdbx_description
1 polymer ?
#
loop_
_entity_poly.entity_id
_entity_poly.type
_entity_poly.pdbx_seq_one_letter_code
_entity_poly.pdbx_strand_id
1 'polypeptide(L)'
;MYILKVVIAVTVIFFAVTIFAEDKKSTTASKLFEQHCSVCHGLNGGMNMKKRIAPPIAGVRAHYLDVHKNKESFVNAVTAWLKKPDASKSLMPGAIRHFNLMPPISIQDDDAKLIAEYIYDGDIEIPEGFKEHYEERHGNDNQNNNRQDLITLARHLKLPPQQLSQLALKPEQISQIKTLIVEKEVIMQPLREEVLEFNNQLNTLDSRSATYKSDIFALADINAKRVEQMVVESGEMRMKIEAVLNQQQYDKLISFRKQLNERRKQRLKQQMQIN
;
A
#
# COMPACT_ATOMS: atom_id res chain seq x y z
N MET A 1 -21.83 -91.68 -3.18
CA MET A 1 -22.26 -91.62 -1.76
C MET A 1 -21.55 -90.43 -1.11
N TYR A 2 -22.35 -89.47 -0.69
CA TYR A 2 -22.14 -88.34 0.23
C TYR A 2 -20.76 -88.15 0.87
N ILE A 3 -20.14 -86.99 0.58
CA ILE A 3 -19.17 -86.34 1.46
C ILE A 3 -19.90 -85.19 2.19
N LEU A 4 -19.57 -85.08 3.47
CA LEU A 4 -20.30 -84.48 4.56
C LEU A 4 -19.46 -83.34 5.17
N LYS A 5 -20.14 -82.25 5.57
CA LYS A 5 -19.78 -81.18 6.55
C LYS A 5 -18.71 -80.16 6.12
N VAL A 6 -19.03 -78.87 5.91
CA VAL A 6 -19.51 -77.77 6.82
C VAL A 6 -18.35 -76.82 7.18
N VAL A 7 -18.45 -75.60 6.62
CA VAL A 7 -18.20 -74.25 7.17
C VAL A 7 -16.90 -73.99 7.92
N ILE A 8 -16.03 -73.13 7.37
CA ILE A 8 -15.44 -71.96 8.06
C ILE A 8 -15.32 -70.80 7.06
N ALA A 9 -15.94 -69.68 7.41
CA ALA A 9 -15.82 -68.40 6.75
C ALA A 9 -14.42 -67.80 6.96
N VAL A 10 -13.74 -67.42 5.88
CA VAL A 10 -12.78 -66.31 5.92
C VAL A 10 -13.05 -65.44 4.72
N THR A 11 -13.86 -64.43 4.99
CA THR A 11 -14.02 -63.21 4.22
C THR A 11 -12.66 -62.54 4.00
N VAL A 12 -11.99 -62.85 2.90
CA VAL A 12 -10.98 -61.94 2.35
C VAL A 12 -11.73 -60.98 1.45
N ILE A 13 -12.32 -59.98 2.10
CA ILE A 13 -12.73 -58.74 1.44
C ILE A 13 -11.44 -58.21 0.83
N PHE A 14 -11.31 -58.37 -0.50
CA PHE A 14 -10.38 -57.58 -1.29
C PHE A 14 -10.85 -56.14 -1.10
N PHE A 15 -10.28 -55.48 -0.09
CA PHE A 15 -10.45 -54.07 0.15
C PHE A 15 -9.76 -53.40 -1.03
N ALA A 16 -10.51 -53.24 -2.13
CA ALA A 16 -10.19 -52.25 -3.12
C ALA A 16 -10.18 -50.93 -2.34
N VAL A 17 -8.98 -50.51 -1.94
CA VAL A 17 -8.75 -49.14 -1.54
C VAL A 17 -9.02 -48.35 -2.81
N THR A 18 -10.27 -47.97 -3.00
CA THR A 18 -10.62 -46.85 -3.86
C THR A 18 -9.91 -45.67 -3.24
N ILE A 19 -8.74 -45.36 -3.81
CA ILE A 19 -8.12 -44.06 -3.67
C ILE A 19 -9.18 -43.10 -4.22
N PHE A 20 -9.98 -42.52 -3.33
CA PHE A 20 -10.69 -41.30 -3.65
C PHE A 20 -9.58 -40.27 -3.82
N ALA A 21 -9.11 -40.13 -5.05
CA ALA A 21 -8.50 -38.88 -5.46
C ALA A 21 -9.58 -37.83 -5.17
N GLU A 22 -9.35 -37.05 -4.13
CA GLU A 22 -10.19 -35.91 -3.81
C GLU A 22 -10.07 -34.98 -5.01
N ASP A 23 -11.06 -35.04 -5.91
CA ASP A 23 -11.17 -34.15 -7.04
C ASP A 23 -11.10 -32.74 -6.46
N LYS A 24 -9.94 -32.08 -6.61
CA LYS A 24 -9.72 -30.68 -6.27
C LYS A 24 -10.71 -29.91 -7.14
N LYS A 25 -11.91 -29.70 -6.60
CA LYS A 25 -13.07 -29.15 -7.29
C LYS A 25 -12.61 -27.87 -7.97
N SER A 26 -12.56 -27.90 -9.30
CA SER A 26 -12.28 -26.74 -10.15
C SER A 26 -13.44 -25.76 -10.02
N THR A 27 -13.52 -25.12 -8.85
CA THR A 27 -14.41 -24.00 -8.59
C THR A 27 -13.75 -22.80 -9.25
N THR A 28 -14.43 -22.20 -10.22
CA THR A 28 -13.91 -21.02 -10.92
C THR A 28 -13.68 -19.88 -9.92
N ALA A 29 -12.65 -19.06 -10.14
CA ALA A 29 -12.31 -17.95 -9.24
C ALA A 29 -13.49 -16.97 -9.02
N SER A 30 -14.34 -16.79 -10.02
CA SER A 30 -15.60 -16.03 -9.93
C SER A 30 -16.59 -16.62 -8.90
N LYS A 31 -16.75 -17.95 -8.85
CA LYS A 31 -17.62 -18.60 -7.86
C LYS A 31 -17.08 -18.46 -6.44
N LEU A 32 -15.75 -18.56 -6.27
CA LEU A 32 -15.11 -18.31 -4.97
C LEU A 32 -15.38 -16.87 -4.50
N PHE A 33 -15.25 -15.90 -5.40
CA PHE A 33 -15.58 -14.51 -5.09
C PHE A 33 -17.06 -14.33 -4.75
N GLU A 34 -17.97 -14.94 -5.51
CA GLU A 34 -19.41 -14.88 -5.26
C GLU A 34 -19.75 -15.43 -3.86
N GLN A 35 -19.17 -16.57 -3.50
CA GLN A 35 -19.41 -17.23 -2.22
C GLN A 35 -18.85 -16.47 -1.01
N HIS A 36 -17.65 -15.88 -1.14
CA HIS A 36 -16.93 -15.32 0.00
C HIS A 36 -16.93 -13.79 0.08
N CYS A 37 -17.10 -13.10 -1.04
CA CYS A 37 -16.86 -11.66 -1.13
C CYS A 37 -18.10 -10.86 -1.53
N SER A 38 -18.95 -11.39 -2.41
CA SER A 38 -20.10 -10.64 -2.95
C SER A 38 -21.12 -10.22 -1.89
N VAL A 39 -21.27 -11.00 -0.82
CA VAL A 39 -22.19 -10.70 0.29
C VAL A 39 -21.94 -9.32 0.91
N CYS A 40 -20.68 -8.87 0.93
CA CYS A 40 -20.28 -7.58 1.47
C CYS A 40 -19.92 -6.57 0.36
N HIS A 41 -19.21 -7.01 -0.67
CA HIS A 41 -18.62 -6.15 -1.71
C HIS A 41 -19.42 -6.08 -3.01
N GLY A 42 -20.50 -6.86 -3.14
CA GLY A 42 -21.40 -6.89 -4.30
C GLY A 42 -22.28 -5.66 -4.41
N LEU A 43 -23.22 -5.63 -5.37
CA LEU A 43 -23.94 -4.42 -5.79
C LEU A 43 -24.99 -3.88 -4.80
N ASN A 44 -25.29 -4.60 -3.72
CA ASN A 44 -26.28 -4.18 -2.73
C ASN A 44 -25.97 -2.78 -2.18
N GLY A 45 -26.95 -1.88 -2.27
CA GLY A 45 -26.81 -0.47 -1.87
C GLY A 45 -26.23 0.46 -2.95
N GLY A 46 -25.84 -0.06 -4.12
CA GLY A 46 -25.36 0.74 -5.26
C GLY A 46 -24.23 1.70 -4.87
N MET A 47 -24.21 2.91 -5.42
CA MET A 47 -23.22 3.94 -5.03
C MET A 47 -23.51 4.64 -3.69
N ASN A 48 -24.57 4.26 -2.97
CA ASN A 48 -24.88 4.84 -1.68
C ASN A 48 -24.08 4.16 -0.56
N MET A 49 -22.93 4.73 -0.19
CA MET A 49 -22.05 4.15 0.84
C MET A 49 -22.71 4.00 2.21
N LYS A 50 -23.81 4.70 2.52
CA LYS A 50 -24.57 4.51 3.77
C LYS A 50 -25.43 3.25 3.76
N LYS A 51 -25.71 2.69 2.58
CA LYS A 51 -26.49 1.46 2.39
C LYS A 51 -25.63 0.22 2.15
N ARG A 52 -24.30 0.37 2.14
CA ARG A 52 -23.35 -0.73 1.96
C ARG A 52 -22.69 -1.09 3.29
N ILE A 53 -22.26 -2.33 3.41
CA ILE A 53 -21.50 -2.83 4.57
C ILE A 53 -20.00 -2.91 4.32
N ALA A 54 -19.57 -2.83 3.05
CA ALA A 54 -18.17 -2.80 2.64
C ALA A 54 -18.02 -1.90 1.38
N PRO A 55 -16.80 -1.46 1.03
CA PRO A 55 -16.60 -0.69 -0.19
C PRO A 55 -16.93 -1.54 -1.44
N PRO A 56 -17.37 -0.93 -2.55
CA PRO A 56 -17.52 -1.65 -3.82
C PRO A 56 -16.21 -2.32 -4.22
N ILE A 57 -16.27 -3.58 -4.70
CA ILE A 57 -15.05 -4.28 -5.13
C ILE A 57 -14.32 -3.55 -6.26
N ALA A 58 -15.05 -2.87 -7.14
CA ALA A 58 -14.48 -2.00 -8.17
C ALA A 58 -13.59 -0.90 -7.58
N GLY A 59 -13.97 -0.31 -6.45
CA GLY A 59 -13.16 0.68 -5.73
C GLY A 59 -11.92 0.07 -5.08
N VAL A 60 -12.06 -1.14 -4.52
CA VAL A 60 -10.92 -1.88 -3.96
C VAL A 60 -9.89 -2.19 -5.04
N ARG A 61 -10.33 -2.74 -6.18
CA ARG A 61 -9.47 -3.03 -7.34
C ARG A 61 -8.74 -1.77 -7.81
N ALA A 62 -9.46 -0.67 -7.98
CA ALA A 62 -8.88 0.58 -8.48
C ALA A 62 -7.78 1.13 -7.56
N HIS A 63 -8.03 1.22 -6.24
CA HIS A 63 -7.04 1.70 -5.28
C HIS A 63 -5.80 0.78 -5.16
N TYR A 64 -5.98 -0.53 -5.28
CA TYR A 64 -4.85 -1.45 -5.24
C TYR A 64 -4.04 -1.43 -6.55
N LEU A 65 -4.68 -1.25 -7.71
CA LEU A 65 -3.99 -1.02 -9.00
C LEU A 65 -3.25 0.33 -9.05
N ASP A 66 -3.68 1.32 -8.28
CA ASP A 66 -2.97 2.60 -8.16
C ASP A 66 -1.57 2.45 -7.57
N VAL A 67 -1.38 1.46 -6.68
CA VAL A 67 -0.10 1.22 -5.99
C VAL A 67 0.64 0.02 -6.58
N HIS A 68 -0.07 -1.08 -6.86
CA HIS A 68 0.50 -2.33 -7.35
C HIS A 68 0.29 -2.46 -8.86
N LYS A 69 1.27 -1.97 -9.62
CA LYS A 69 1.18 -1.87 -11.10
C LYS A 69 1.34 -3.19 -11.84
N ASN A 70 1.84 -4.24 -11.18
CA ASN A 70 1.96 -5.57 -11.76
C ASN A 70 1.06 -6.58 -11.02
N LYS A 71 0.63 -7.62 -11.76
CA LYS A 71 -0.31 -8.63 -11.28
C LYS A 71 0.18 -9.35 -10.03
N GLU A 72 1.45 -9.74 -9.99
CA GLU A 72 2.02 -10.48 -8.87
C GLU A 72 1.96 -9.66 -7.56
N SER A 73 2.38 -8.40 -7.61
CA SER A 73 2.35 -7.50 -6.46
C SER A 73 0.93 -7.24 -5.97
N PHE A 74 -0.02 -7.06 -6.91
CA PHE A 74 -1.44 -6.89 -6.57
C PHE A 74 -2.00 -8.14 -5.88
N VAL A 75 -1.78 -9.32 -6.47
CA VAL A 75 -2.27 -10.59 -5.95
C VAL A 75 -1.70 -10.84 -4.56
N ASN A 76 -0.39 -10.65 -4.37
CA ASN A 76 0.24 -10.81 -3.07
C ASN A 76 -0.33 -9.84 -2.01
N ALA A 77 -0.57 -8.58 -2.38
CA ALA A 77 -1.15 -7.59 -1.47
C ALA A 77 -2.58 -7.94 -1.05
N VAL A 78 -3.43 -8.31 -2.01
CA VAL A 78 -4.82 -8.69 -1.74
C VAL A 78 -4.88 -10.01 -0.97
N THR A 79 -4.11 -11.02 -1.35
CA THR A 79 -4.04 -12.30 -0.62
C THR A 79 -3.56 -12.09 0.83
N ALA A 80 -2.54 -11.25 1.06
CA ALA A 80 -2.10 -10.92 2.42
C ALA A 80 -3.20 -10.19 3.22
N TRP A 81 -3.94 -9.28 2.57
CA TRP A 81 -5.07 -8.59 3.17
C TRP A 81 -6.18 -9.57 3.59
N LEU A 82 -6.54 -10.54 2.74
CA LEU A 82 -7.57 -11.52 3.06
C LEU A 82 -7.19 -12.43 4.24
N LYS A 83 -5.91 -12.81 4.35
CA LYS A 83 -5.41 -13.64 5.46
C LYS A 83 -5.42 -12.90 6.79
N LYS A 84 -4.99 -11.63 6.78
CA LYS A 84 -4.86 -10.83 8.00
C LYS A 84 -5.09 -9.36 7.70
N PRO A 85 -6.36 -8.90 7.69
CA PRO A 85 -6.68 -7.48 7.55
C PRO A 85 -5.99 -6.67 8.65
N ASP A 86 -5.26 -5.64 8.25
CA ASP A 86 -4.49 -4.78 9.16
C ASP A 86 -4.70 -3.32 8.77
N ALA A 87 -5.29 -2.55 9.68
CA ALA A 87 -5.62 -1.15 9.41
C ALA A 87 -4.39 -0.31 9.01
N SER A 88 -3.20 -0.63 9.55
CA SER A 88 -1.96 0.09 9.25
C SER A 88 -1.43 -0.16 7.84
N LYS A 89 -1.85 -1.26 7.21
CA LYS A 89 -1.41 -1.69 5.87
C LYS A 89 -2.45 -1.39 4.78
N SER A 90 -3.57 -0.77 5.15
CA SER A 90 -4.65 -0.51 4.20
C SER A 90 -4.31 0.61 3.24
N LEU A 91 -4.49 0.35 1.94
CA LEU A 91 -4.46 1.37 0.90
C LEU A 91 -5.74 2.23 0.88
N MET A 92 -6.74 1.89 1.71
CA MET A 92 -8.05 2.54 1.73
C MET A 92 -8.44 2.97 3.16
N PRO A 93 -7.69 3.87 3.82
CA PRO A 93 -8.00 4.30 5.18
C PRO A 93 -9.37 5.00 5.28
N GLY A 94 -9.87 5.57 4.18
CA GLY A 94 -11.24 6.09 4.10
C GLY A 94 -12.31 5.01 4.21
N ALA A 95 -12.08 3.84 3.61
CA ALA A 95 -12.97 2.70 3.73
C ALA A 95 -12.98 2.17 5.17
N ILE A 96 -11.84 2.12 5.85
CA ILE A 96 -11.79 1.73 7.27
C ILE A 96 -12.59 2.69 8.15
N ARG A 97 -12.45 4.01 7.95
CA ARG A 97 -13.22 4.98 8.75
C ARG A 97 -14.73 4.86 8.57
N HIS A 98 -15.17 4.38 7.41
CA HIS A 98 -16.59 4.32 7.05
C HIS A 98 -17.22 2.94 7.30
N PHE A 99 -16.50 1.86 6.99
CA PHE A 99 -16.97 0.47 7.06
C PHE A 99 -16.34 -0.34 8.20
N ASN A 100 -15.43 0.26 8.99
CA ASN A 100 -14.53 -0.42 9.93
C ASN A 100 -13.53 -1.36 9.23
N LEU A 101 -12.66 -2.02 10.02
CA LEU A 101 -11.73 -3.00 9.50
C LEU A 101 -12.49 -4.23 8.98
N MET A 102 -12.12 -4.70 7.79
CA MET A 102 -12.68 -5.93 7.21
C MET A 102 -12.48 -7.09 8.20
N PRO A 103 -13.55 -7.83 8.57
CA PRO A 103 -13.41 -9.02 9.39
C PRO A 103 -12.52 -10.06 8.69
N PRO A 104 -11.68 -10.80 9.44
CA PRO A 104 -10.95 -11.92 8.86
C PRO A 104 -11.94 -12.98 8.38
N ILE A 105 -11.68 -13.53 7.19
CA ILE A 105 -12.48 -14.61 6.63
C ILE A 105 -11.65 -15.90 6.58
N SER A 106 -12.27 -17.03 6.91
CA SER A 106 -11.60 -18.32 6.85
C SER A 106 -11.64 -18.84 5.41
N ILE A 107 -10.58 -18.60 4.66
CA ILE A 107 -10.39 -19.07 3.29
C ILE A 107 -9.02 -19.77 3.16
N GLN A 108 -8.93 -20.78 2.30
CA GLN A 108 -7.67 -21.45 2.03
C GLN A 108 -6.73 -20.53 1.23
N ASP A 109 -5.43 -20.72 1.40
CA ASP A 109 -4.41 -19.89 0.73
C ASP A 109 -4.52 -19.92 -0.79
N ASP A 110 -4.78 -21.10 -1.36
CA ASP A 110 -5.00 -21.29 -2.80
C ASP A 110 -6.25 -20.51 -3.28
N ASP A 111 -7.35 -20.57 -2.52
CA ASP A 111 -8.59 -19.87 -2.85
C ASP A 111 -8.43 -18.35 -2.72
N ALA A 112 -7.70 -17.88 -1.71
CA ALA A 112 -7.38 -16.47 -1.51
C ALA A 112 -6.58 -15.90 -2.68
N LYS A 113 -5.66 -16.69 -3.26
CA LYS A 113 -4.90 -16.32 -4.45
C LYS A 113 -5.81 -16.25 -5.69
N LEU A 114 -6.66 -17.26 -5.90
CA LEU A 114 -7.60 -17.28 -7.01
C LEU A 114 -8.59 -16.10 -6.95
N ILE A 115 -9.11 -15.77 -5.76
CA ILE A 115 -9.96 -14.60 -5.53
C ILE A 115 -9.20 -13.31 -5.88
N ALA A 116 -7.97 -13.16 -5.43
CA ALA A 116 -7.16 -11.98 -5.70
C ALA A 116 -6.84 -11.81 -7.20
N GLU A 117 -6.56 -12.90 -7.91
CA GLU A 117 -6.40 -12.91 -9.36
C GLU A 117 -7.70 -12.48 -10.06
N TYR A 118 -8.84 -13.03 -9.66
CA TYR A 118 -10.15 -12.64 -10.22
C TYR A 118 -10.50 -11.17 -9.95
N ILE A 119 -10.13 -10.61 -8.79
CA ILE A 119 -10.29 -9.18 -8.54
C ILE A 119 -9.38 -8.36 -9.48
N TYR A 120 -8.18 -8.86 -9.82
CA TYR A 120 -7.20 -8.16 -10.67
C TYR A 120 -7.62 -8.05 -12.14
N ASP A 121 -8.04 -9.14 -12.77
CA ASP A 121 -8.34 -9.22 -14.21
C ASP A 121 -9.72 -9.80 -14.57
N GLY A 122 -10.44 -10.33 -13.59
CA GLY A 122 -11.77 -10.90 -13.79
C GLY A 122 -12.85 -9.85 -14.05
N ASP A 123 -14.00 -10.36 -14.50
CA ASP A 123 -15.22 -9.58 -14.72
C ASP A 123 -15.93 -9.39 -13.38
N ILE A 124 -15.71 -8.24 -12.75
CA ILE A 124 -16.34 -7.87 -11.48
C ILE A 124 -17.52 -6.95 -11.72
N GLU A 125 -18.57 -7.11 -10.92
CA GLU A 125 -19.72 -6.23 -10.99
C GLU A 125 -19.35 -4.79 -10.57
N ILE A 126 -19.64 -3.84 -11.46
CA ILE A 126 -19.42 -2.40 -11.24
C ILE A 126 -20.78 -1.73 -10.97
N PRO A 127 -20.96 -1.03 -9.83
CA PRO A 127 -22.21 -0.32 -9.57
C PRO A 127 -22.50 0.76 -10.61
N GLU A 128 -23.77 0.93 -10.97
CA GLU A 128 -24.22 2.06 -11.79
C GLU A 128 -23.80 3.39 -11.15
N GLY A 129 -23.22 4.30 -11.95
CA GLY A 129 -22.68 5.57 -11.46
C GLY A 129 -21.27 5.46 -10.85
N PHE A 130 -20.67 4.27 -10.76
CA PHE A 130 -19.32 4.12 -10.20
C PHE A 130 -18.27 4.78 -11.09
N LYS A 131 -18.37 4.63 -12.41
CA LYS A 131 -17.38 5.20 -13.34
C LYS A 131 -17.39 6.72 -13.26
N GLU A 132 -18.56 7.34 -13.33
CA GLU A 132 -18.74 8.79 -13.21
C GLU A 132 -18.27 9.29 -11.85
N HIS A 133 -18.63 8.61 -10.76
CA HIS A 133 -18.17 8.97 -9.42
C HIS A 133 -16.64 8.83 -9.28
N TYR A 134 -16.08 7.75 -9.81
CA TYR A 134 -14.64 7.51 -9.79
C TYR A 134 -13.94 8.59 -10.62
N GLU A 135 -14.45 8.94 -11.79
CA GLU A 135 -13.93 10.02 -12.63
C GLU A 135 -14.15 11.42 -12.04
N GLU A 136 -15.22 11.69 -11.30
CA GLU A 136 -15.40 12.96 -10.57
C GLU A 136 -14.36 13.11 -9.45
N ARG A 137 -14.01 12.01 -8.78
CA ARG A 137 -13.01 12.02 -7.70
C ARG A 137 -11.57 11.86 -8.20
N HIS A 138 -11.37 11.21 -9.34
CA HIS A 138 -10.07 10.77 -9.86
C HIS A 138 -9.79 11.19 -11.31
N GLY A 139 -10.80 11.35 -12.16
CA GLY A 139 -10.73 11.61 -13.60
C GLY A 139 -10.62 13.07 -14.04
N ASN A 140 -10.35 14.00 -13.13
CA ASN A 140 -10.04 15.36 -13.53
C ASN A 140 -8.54 15.46 -13.90
N ASP A 141 -8.05 14.72 -14.88
CA ASP A 141 -6.60 14.55 -15.13
C ASP A 141 -5.84 15.87 -15.35
N ASN A 142 -6.48 17.00 -15.68
CA ASN A 142 -5.81 18.31 -15.69
C ASN A 142 -5.91 19.10 -14.35
N GLN A 143 -6.92 18.86 -13.50
CA GLN A 143 -7.02 19.48 -12.17
C GLN A 143 -6.50 18.59 -11.03
N ASN A 144 -6.57 17.28 -11.16
CA ASN A 144 -5.95 16.28 -10.29
C ASN A 144 -4.45 16.23 -10.50
N ASN A 145 -3.94 16.37 -11.74
CA ASN A 145 -2.52 16.64 -11.93
C ASN A 145 -2.14 17.94 -11.24
N ASN A 146 -2.87 19.05 -11.43
CA ASN A 146 -2.52 20.31 -10.77
C ASN A 146 -2.63 20.24 -9.22
N ARG A 147 -3.63 19.54 -8.65
CA ARG A 147 -3.78 19.36 -7.20
C ARG A 147 -2.73 18.40 -6.63
N GLN A 148 -2.46 17.29 -7.29
CA GLN A 148 -1.46 16.31 -6.88
C GLN A 148 -0.04 16.88 -7.05
N ASP A 149 0.18 17.66 -8.10
CA ASP A 149 1.40 18.44 -8.33
C ASP A 149 1.55 19.47 -7.21
N LEU A 150 0.52 20.24 -6.89
CA LEU A 150 0.56 21.19 -5.77
C LEU A 150 0.86 20.50 -4.44
N ILE A 151 0.27 19.33 -4.16
CA ILE A 151 0.57 18.55 -2.95
C ILE A 151 2.04 18.07 -2.96
N THR A 152 2.51 17.59 -4.10
CA THR A 152 3.86 17.06 -4.28
C THR A 152 4.91 18.17 -4.16
N LEU A 153 4.69 19.31 -4.80
CA LEU A 153 5.51 20.52 -4.70
C LEU A 153 5.48 21.09 -3.29
N ALA A 154 4.32 21.13 -2.63
CA ALA A 154 4.15 21.63 -1.26
C ALA A 154 5.03 20.84 -0.29
N ARG A 155 5.07 19.51 -0.43
CA ARG A 155 5.94 18.62 0.36
C ARG A 155 7.41 18.93 0.14
N HIS A 156 7.85 19.08 -1.11
CA HIS A 156 9.25 19.29 -1.46
C HIS A 156 9.76 20.69 -1.09
N LEU A 157 8.93 21.71 -1.27
CA LEU A 157 9.25 23.08 -0.86
C LEU A 157 9.02 23.32 0.64
N LYS A 158 8.45 22.34 1.35
CA LYS A 158 8.13 22.39 2.79
C LYS A 158 7.19 23.55 3.14
N LEU A 159 6.16 23.73 2.31
CA LEU A 159 5.12 24.75 2.48
C LEU A 159 3.72 24.10 2.51
N PRO A 160 2.78 24.61 3.32
CA PRO A 160 1.36 24.34 3.14
C PRO A 160 0.89 24.74 1.73
N PRO A 161 -0.11 24.05 1.15
CA PRO A 161 -0.61 24.36 -0.19
C PRO A 161 -1.00 25.84 -0.37
N GLN A 162 -1.62 26.44 0.66
CA GLN A 162 -1.99 27.86 0.65
C GLN A 162 -0.80 28.82 0.50
N GLN A 163 0.34 28.51 1.09
CA GLN A 163 1.56 29.32 0.96
C GLN A 163 2.28 29.02 -0.36
N LEU A 164 2.23 27.77 -0.82
CA LEU A 164 2.76 27.41 -2.14
C LEU A 164 2.06 28.20 -3.27
N SER A 165 0.73 28.26 -3.25
CA SER A 165 -0.03 29.02 -4.25
C SER A 165 0.38 30.51 -4.29
N GLN A 166 0.81 31.08 -3.17
CA GLN A 166 1.28 32.46 -3.11
C GLN A 166 2.65 32.69 -3.74
N LEU A 167 3.41 31.63 -4.06
CA LEU A 167 4.64 31.76 -4.86
C LEU A 167 4.35 32.06 -6.34
N ALA A 168 3.11 31.84 -6.80
CA ALA A 168 2.68 32.10 -8.18
C ALA A 168 3.68 31.50 -9.21
N LEU A 169 3.96 30.20 -9.08
CA LEU A 169 4.88 29.50 -9.97
C LEU A 169 4.30 29.44 -11.38
N LYS A 170 5.14 29.73 -12.39
CA LYS A 170 4.77 29.59 -13.80
C LYS A 170 4.68 28.11 -14.20
N PRO A 171 3.89 27.73 -15.21
CA PRO A 171 3.79 26.35 -15.68
C PRO A 171 5.15 25.71 -15.99
N GLU A 172 6.08 26.48 -16.57
CA GLU A 172 7.42 26.02 -16.91
C GLU A 172 8.25 25.71 -15.65
N GLN A 173 8.13 26.55 -14.62
CA GLN A 173 8.79 26.33 -13.33
C GLN A 173 8.24 25.08 -12.64
N ILE A 174 6.92 24.87 -12.69
CA ILE A 174 6.27 23.68 -12.14
C ILE A 174 6.80 22.43 -12.85
N SER A 175 6.85 22.44 -14.18
CA SER A 175 7.38 21.32 -14.97
C SER A 175 8.84 21.00 -14.63
N GLN A 176 9.71 22.03 -14.56
CA GLN A 176 11.12 21.85 -14.17
C GLN A 176 11.27 21.27 -12.76
N ILE A 177 10.50 21.79 -11.80
CA ILE A 177 10.52 21.27 -10.41
C ILE A 177 10.05 19.81 -10.38
N LYS A 178 9.04 19.43 -11.17
CA LYS A 178 8.59 18.03 -11.26
C LYS A 178 9.68 17.11 -11.78
N THR A 179 10.39 17.49 -12.84
CA THR A 179 11.53 16.71 -13.35
C THR A 179 12.61 16.53 -12.30
N LEU A 180 12.98 17.60 -11.57
CA LEU A 180 13.96 17.53 -10.49
C LEU A 180 13.49 16.68 -9.30
N ILE A 181 12.18 16.59 -9.04
CA ILE A 181 11.62 15.70 -8.02
C ILE A 181 11.80 14.24 -8.43
N VAL A 182 11.56 13.91 -9.71
CA VAL A 182 11.80 12.55 -10.24
C VAL A 182 13.29 12.22 -10.20
N GLU A 183 14.17 13.14 -10.60
CA GLU A 183 15.63 12.97 -10.50
C GLU A 183 16.06 12.69 -9.05
N LYS A 184 15.52 13.46 -8.09
CA LYS A 184 15.76 13.23 -6.67
C LYS A 184 15.30 11.83 -6.26
N GLU A 185 14.15 11.38 -6.75
CA GLU A 185 13.61 10.07 -6.40
C GLU A 185 14.49 8.92 -6.88
N VAL A 186 15.07 9.06 -8.09
CA VAL A 186 16.06 8.14 -8.66
C VAL A 186 17.35 8.15 -7.84
N ILE A 187 17.90 9.33 -7.51
CA ILE A 187 19.13 9.46 -6.69
C ILE A 187 18.93 8.84 -5.30
N MET A 188 17.74 9.01 -4.72
CA MET A 188 17.44 8.50 -3.37
C MET A 188 17.11 7.01 -3.34
N GLN A 189 16.83 6.37 -4.48
CA GLN A 189 16.38 4.98 -4.51
C GLN A 189 17.41 4.00 -3.93
N PRO A 190 18.71 4.02 -4.30
CA PRO A 190 19.71 3.13 -3.71
C PRO A 190 19.80 3.29 -2.19
N LEU A 191 19.74 4.52 -1.69
CA LEU A 191 19.74 4.81 -0.25
C LEU A 191 18.51 4.27 0.48
N ARG A 192 17.37 4.12 -0.19
CA ARG A 192 16.17 3.46 0.39
C ARG A 192 16.35 1.95 0.43
N GLU A 193 16.96 1.36 -0.60
CA GLU A 193 17.27 -0.07 -0.64
C GLU A 193 18.27 -0.43 0.47
N GLU A 194 19.28 0.41 0.69
CA GLU A 194 20.22 0.27 1.81
C GLU A 194 19.53 0.34 3.18
N VAL A 195 18.45 1.12 3.35
CA VAL A 195 17.66 1.11 4.60
C VAL A 195 16.95 -0.23 4.80
N LEU A 196 16.39 -0.80 3.73
CA LEU A 196 15.72 -2.09 3.82
C LEU A 196 16.70 -3.19 4.20
N GLU A 197 17.88 -3.17 3.60
CA GLU A 197 18.95 -4.12 3.91
C GLU A 197 19.48 -3.93 5.33
N PHE A 198 19.74 -2.69 5.77
CA PHE A 198 20.11 -2.38 7.15
C PHE A 198 19.07 -2.90 8.15
N ASN A 199 17.78 -2.69 7.90
CA ASN A 199 16.72 -3.17 8.78
C ASN A 199 16.65 -4.71 8.82
N ASN A 200 16.88 -5.37 7.68
CA ASN A 200 16.94 -6.83 7.60
C ASN A 200 18.12 -7.38 8.42
N GLN A 201 19.31 -6.81 8.23
CA GLN A 201 20.50 -7.19 9.00
C GLN A 201 20.28 -6.99 10.51
N LEU A 202 19.72 -5.84 10.91
CA LEU A 202 19.42 -5.56 12.31
C LEU A 202 18.44 -6.58 12.92
N ASN A 203 17.40 -6.95 12.17
CA ASN A 203 16.35 -7.89 12.64
C ASN A 203 16.82 -9.35 12.70
N THR A 204 17.89 -9.69 11.97
CA THR A 204 18.43 -11.06 11.91
C THR A 204 19.60 -11.30 12.88
N LEU A 205 20.06 -10.26 13.58
CA LEU A 205 21.12 -10.39 14.58
C LEU A 205 20.70 -11.30 15.75
N ASP A 206 21.58 -12.24 16.09
CA ASP A 206 21.45 -13.03 17.31
C ASP A 206 21.97 -12.25 18.52
N SER A 207 21.04 -11.76 19.34
CA SER A 207 21.32 -11.07 20.61
C SER A 207 22.17 -11.87 21.61
N ARG A 208 22.30 -13.19 21.42
CA ARG A 208 23.12 -14.08 22.27
C ARG A 208 24.50 -14.38 21.69
N SER A 209 24.80 -13.92 20.47
CA SER A 209 26.12 -14.08 19.86
C SER A 209 27.20 -13.31 20.63
N ALA A 210 28.39 -13.90 20.72
CA ALA A 210 29.58 -13.23 21.26
C ALA A 210 29.97 -11.97 20.45
N THR A 211 29.54 -11.87 19.18
CA THR A 211 29.79 -10.74 18.28
C THR A 211 28.67 -9.70 18.27
N TYR A 212 27.55 -9.92 18.97
CA TYR A 212 26.36 -9.05 18.86
C TYR A 212 26.68 -7.56 19.02
N LYS A 213 27.52 -7.20 20.01
CA LYS A 213 27.90 -5.81 20.26
C LYS A 213 28.74 -5.22 19.12
N SER A 214 29.71 -5.97 18.57
CA SER A 214 30.51 -5.50 17.44
C SER A 214 29.67 -5.39 16.17
N ASP A 215 28.73 -6.31 15.96
CA ASP A 215 27.84 -6.31 14.80
C ASP A 215 26.90 -5.10 14.84
N ILE A 216 26.37 -4.75 16.02
CA ILE A 216 25.58 -3.52 16.22
C ILE A 216 26.40 -2.26 15.90
N PHE A 217 27.66 -2.18 16.32
CA PHE A 217 28.52 -1.04 15.98
C PHE A 217 28.79 -0.95 14.48
N ALA A 218 29.08 -2.07 13.82
CA ALA A 218 29.28 -2.10 12.38
C ALA A 218 28.03 -1.63 11.62
N LEU A 219 26.84 -2.09 12.03
CA LEU A 219 25.57 -1.61 11.46
C LEU A 219 25.34 -0.12 11.72
N ALA A 220 25.66 0.37 12.92
CA ALA A 220 25.54 1.79 13.25
C ALA A 220 26.44 2.65 12.34
N ASP A 221 27.67 2.23 12.09
CA ASP A 221 28.61 2.92 11.19
C ASP A 221 28.12 2.93 9.74
N ILE A 222 27.55 1.82 9.26
CA ILE A 222 26.93 1.74 7.92
C ILE A 222 25.77 2.73 7.83
N ASN A 223 24.87 2.73 8.81
CA ASN A 223 23.73 3.64 8.81
C ASN A 223 24.16 5.11 8.94
N ALA A 224 25.22 5.40 9.70
CA ALA A 224 25.77 6.76 9.80
C ALA A 224 26.22 7.29 8.43
N LYS A 225 27.00 6.50 7.68
CA LYS A 225 27.46 6.86 6.32
C LYS A 225 26.29 7.06 5.35
N ARG A 226 25.30 6.17 5.38
CA ARG A 226 24.09 6.29 4.56
C ARG A 226 23.29 7.56 4.88
N VAL A 227 23.13 7.88 6.17
CA VAL A 227 22.43 9.10 6.60
C VAL A 227 23.19 10.35 6.15
N GLU A 228 24.52 10.34 6.25
CA GLU A 228 25.36 11.43 5.73
C GLU A 228 25.10 11.64 4.24
N GLN A 229 25.21 10.59 3.42
CA GLN A 229 24.95 10.67 1.98
C GLN A 229 23.52 11.15 1.68
N MET A 230 22.51 10.61 2.37
CA MET A 230 21.12 11.04 2.22
C MET A 230 20.94 12.53 2.50
N VAL A 231 21.61 13.08 3.52
CA VAL A 231 21.54 14.51 3.88
C VAL A 231 22.19 15.37 2.81
N VAL A 232 23.39 14.99 2.33
CA VAL A 232 24.12 15.70 1.27
C VAL A 232 23.29 15.75 -0.02
N GLU A 233 22.88 14.59 -0.53
CA GLU A 233 22.09 14.47 -1.77
C GLU A 233 20.75 15.21 -1.65
N SER A 234 20.11 15.16 -0.47
CA SER A 234 18.86 15.90 -0.22
C SER A 234 19.08 17.41 -0.23
N GLY A 235 20.25 17.87 0.22
CA GLY A 235 20.67 19.26 0.20
C GLY A 235 20.90 19.77 -1.23
N GLU A 236 21.64 19.00 -2.03
CA GLU A 236 21.94 19.32 -3.43
C GLU A 236 20.67 19.39 -4.28
N MET A 237 19.79 18.38 -4.17
CA MET A 237 18.51 18.39 -4.90
C MET A 237 17.61 19.54 -4.46
N ARG A 238 17.65 19.91 -3.17
CA ARG A 238 16.93 21.09 -2.68
C ARG A 238 17.49 22.37 -3.28
N MET A 239 18.81 22.52 -3.39
CA MET A 239 19.43 23.65 -4.07
C MET A 239 18.97 23.74 -5.54
N LYS A 240 19.01 22.62 -6.29
CA LYS A 240 18.55 22.58 -7.69
C LYS A 240 17.07 23.00 -7.82
N ILE A 241 16.20 22.48 -6.96
CA ILE A 241 14.76 22.82 -6.96
C ILE A 241 14.54 24.30 -6.66
N GLU A 242 15.25 24.83 -5.66
CA GLU A 242 15.10 26.23 -5.25
C GLU A 242 15.69 27.22 -6.27
N ALA A 243 16.67 26.80 -7.07
CA ALA A 243 17.25 27.58 -8.16
C ALA A 243 16.28 27.82 -9.34
N VAL A 244 15.18 27.07 -9.43
CA VAL A 244 14.10 27.31 -10.42
C VAL A 244 13.29 28.57 -10.08
N LEU A 245 13.32 29.01 -8.82
CA LEU A 245 12.60 30.19 -8.35
C LEU A 245 13.36 31.47 -8.72
N ASN A 246 12.64 32.52 -9.06
CA ASN A 246 13.25 33.86 -9.12
C ASN A 246 13.51 34.40 -7.70
N GLN A 247 14.28 35.48 -7.59
CA GLN A 247 14.65 36.06 -6.29
C GLN A 247 13.44 36.40 -5.41
N GLN A 248 12.41 37.03 -5.98
CA GLN A 248 11.19 37.39 -5.24
C GLN A 248 10.46 36.16 -4.70
N GLN A 249 10.36 35.09 -5.49
CA GLN A 249 9.76 33.81 -5.08
C GLN A 249 10.60 33.11 -4.00
N TYR A 250 11.93 33.15 -4.13
CA TYR A 250 12.85 32.58 -3.17
C TYR A 250 12.79 33.30 -1.81
N ASP A 251 12.80 34.63 -1.81
CA ASP A 251 12.67 35.43 -0.58
C ASP A 251 11.34 35.12 0.13
N LYS A 252 10.27 34.97 -0.65
CA LYS A 252 8.95 34.58 -0.13
C LYS A 252 8.97 33.18 0.49
N LEU A 253 9.58 32.21 -0.18
CA LEU A 253 9.79 30.85 0.34
C LEU A 253 10.53 30.84 1.69
N ILE A 254 11.62 31.60 1.80
CA ILE A 254 12.40 31.70 3.05
C ILE A 254 11.57 32.37 4.15
N SER A 255 10.83 33.44 3.83
CA SER A 255 9.96 34.11 4.80
C SER A 255 8.88 33.17 5.36
N PHE A 256 8.24 32.37 4.50
CA PHE A 256 7.23 31.40 4.91
C PHE A 256 7.81 30.31 5.82
N ARG A 257 8.98 29.77 5.47
CA ARG A 257 9.66 28.77 6.31
C ARG A 257 10.04 29.33 7.68
N LYS A 258 10.53 30.58 7.74
CA LYS A 258 10.81 31.26 9.02
C LYS A 258 9.55 31.37 9.88
N GLN A 259 8.44 31.82 9.29
CA GLN A 259 7.15 31.91 10.00
C GLN A 259 6.66 30.55 10.52
N LEU A 260 6.75 29.50 9.71
CA LEU A 260 6.35 28.13 10.11
C LEU A 260 7.22 27.60 11.26
N ASN A 261 8.52 27.84 11.21
CA ASN A 261 9.45 27.43 12.27
C ASN A 261 9.17 28.16 13.58
N GLU A 262 8.91 29.47 13.54
CA GLU A 262 8.59 30.23 14.76
C GLU A 262 7.24 29.78 15.36
N ARG A 263 6.22 29.56 14.54
CA ARG A 263 4.95 28.98 15.00
C ARG A 263 5.14 27.60 15.65
N ARG A 264 6.01 26.76 15.08
CA ARG A 264 6.33 25.44 15.64
C ARG A 264 7.01 25.56 17.00
N LYS A 265 8.01 26.46 17.14
CA LYS A 265 8.68 26.72 18.42
C LYS A 265 7.71 27.22 19.49
N GLN A 266 6.81 28.14 19.14
CA GLN A 266 5.80 28.66 20.07
C GLN A 266 4.86 27.57 20.58
N ARG A 267 4.36 26.70 19.69
CA ARG A 267 3.51 25.57 20.06
C ARG A 267 4.20 24.58 20.99
N LEU A 268 5.48 24.28 20.74
CA LEU A 268 6.26 23.41 21.60
C LEU A 268 6.45 24.01 23.00
N LYS A 269 6.75 25.31 23.08
CA LYS A 269 6.84 26.02 24.36
C LYS A 269 5.53 25.99 25.14
N GLN A 270 4.39 26.19 24.47
CA GLN A 270 3.07 26.11 25.10
C GLN A 270 2.76 24.71 25.62
N GLN A 271 3.09 23.65 24.86
CA GLN A 271 2.90 22.26 25.31
C GLN A 271 3.76 21.92 26.54
N MET A 272 4.97 22.48 26.63
CA MET A 272 5.86 22.27 27.77
C MET A 272 5.48 23.09 29.02
N GLN A 273 4.60 24.09 28.89
CA GLN A 273 4.10 24.89 30.02
C GLN A 273 2.80 24.33 30.60
N ILE A 274 2.18 23.36 29.94
CA ILE A 274 0.91 22.72 30.34
C ILE A 274 1.16 21.37 31.03
N ASN A 275 2.39 20.83 30.97
CA ASN A 275 2.83 19.63 31.67
C ASN A 275 3.80 20.00 32.80
#